data_AF-A0A2N6U5B7-F1
#
_entry.id   AF-A0A2N6U5B7-F1
#
_cell.length_a   1.000
_cell.length_b   1.000
_cell.length_c   1.000
_cell.angle_alpha   90.00
_cell.angle_beta   90.00
_cell.angle_gamma   90.00
#
_symmetry.space_group_name_H-M   'P 1'
#
loop_
_entity.id
_entity.type
_entity.pdbx_description
1 polymer ?
#
loop_
_entity_poly.entity_id
_entity_poly.type
_entity_poly.pdbx_seq_one_letter_code
_entity_poly.pdbx_strand_id
1 'polypeptide(L)'
;MPTPSSAAIIAASHDTDLLQRAVALGATIGLTQTDVEAARTRLAAAPVDDEGNTIASVYEYAAATYEPAPRPGQNPVAVTDAHLLHALNTIVEERA
;
A
#
# COMPACT_ATOMS: atom_id res chain seq x y z
N MET A 1 8.23 -3.90 15.52
CA MET A 1 7.45 -3.78 14.28
C MET A 1 6.95 -5.17 13.88
N PRO A 2 5.67 -5.33 13.53
CA PRO A 2 5.20 -6.59 12.98
C PRO A 2 5.66 -6.68 11.52
N THR A 3 6.58 -7.61 11.25
CA THR A 3 6.83 -8.05 9.88
C THR A 3 5.52 -8.57 9.29
N PRO A 4 5.01 -8.03 8.18
CA PRO A 4 3.77 -8.51 7.59
C PRO A 4 3.91 -9.98 7.18
N SER A 5 2.83 -10.75 7.29
CA SER A 5 2.83 -12.10 6.76
C SER A 5 2.96 -12.10 5.23
N SER A 6 3.47 -13.19 4.66
CA SER A 6 3.46 -13.38 3.20
C SER A 6 2.04 -13.32 2.62
N ALA A 7 1.06 -13.81 3.38
CA ALA A 7 -0.35 -13.71 3.03
C ALA A 7 -0.82 -12.25 2.96
N ALA A 8 -0.41 -11.40 3.91
CA ALA A 8 -0.73 -9.97 3.89
C ALA A 8 -0.10 -9.25 2.69
N ILE A 9 1.15 -9.55 2.36
CA ILE A 9 1.82 -8.98 1.18
C ILE A 9 1.07 -9.39 -0.11
N ILE A 10 0.71 -10.66 -0.23
CA ILE A 10 -0.07 -11.16 -1.38
C ILE A 10 -1.44 -10.47 -1.43
N ALA A 11 -2.16 -10.42 -0.31
CA ALA A 11 -3.48 -9.81 -0.24
C ALA A 11 -3.45 -8.34 -0.62
N ALA A 12 -2.54 -7.55 -0.04
CA ALA A 12 -2.40 -6.13 -0.33
C ALA A 12 -1.98 -5.88 -1.79
N SER A 13 -1.03 -6.67 -2.33
CA SER A 13 -0.58 -6.51 -3.72
C SER A 13 -1.61 -6.95 -4.78
N HIS A 14 -2.61 -7.72 -4.38
CA HIS A 14 -3.72 -8.16 -5.23
C HIS A 14 -5.04 -7.43 -4.96
N ASP A 15 -5.07 -6.51 -3.98
CA ASP A 15 -6.25 -5.68 -3.73
C ASP A 15 -6.39 -4.63 -4.84
N THR A 16 -7.42 -4.79 -5.67
CA THR A 16 -7.65 -3.94 -6.84
C THR A 16 -8.01 -2.50 -6.45
N ASP A 17 -8.72 -2.31 -5.35
CA ASP A 17 -9.13 -0.98 -4.89
C ASP A 17 -7.91 -0.22 -4.35
N LEU A 18 -7.06 -0.91 -3.58
CA LEU A 18 -5.81 -0.38 -3.08
C LEU A 18 -4.87 0.00 -4.24
N LEU A 19 -4.75 -0.86 -5.24
CA LEU A 19 -3.92 -0.62 -6.42
C LEU A 19 -4.43 0.58 -7.23
N GLN A 20 -5.74 0.70 -7.44
CA GLN A 20 -6.32 1.85 -8.15
C GLN A 20 -6.04 3.17 -7.43
N ARG A 21 -6.13 3.19 -6.09
CA ARG A 21 -5.79 4.36 -5.28
C ARG A 21 -4.30 4.68 -5.37
N ALA A 22 -3.43 3.69 -5.30
CA ALA A 22 -2.00 3.86 -5.49
C ALA A 22 -1.65 4.41 -6.88
N VAL A 23 -2.34 3.96 -7.94
CA VAL A 23 -2.18 4.50 -9.30
C VAL A 23 -2.62 5.96 -9.37
N ALA A 24 -3.77 6.30 -8.80
CA ALA A 24 -4.28 7.67 -8.77
C ALA A 24 -3.32 8.62 -8.04
N LEU A 25 -2.78 8.20 -6.89
CA LEU A 25 -1.80 8.98 -6.13
C LEU A 25 -0.43 9.01 -6.82
N GLY A 26 0.02 7.89 -7.40
CA GLY A 26 1.27 7.81 -8.14
C GLY A 26 1.31 8.79 -9.32
N ALA A 27 0.19 8.99 -10.01
CA ALA A 27 0.08 9.99 -11.06
C ALA A 27 0.38 11.42 -10.57
N THR A 28 0.13 11.75 -9.30
CA THR A 28 0.43 13.07 -8.71
C THR A 28 1.92 13.33 -8.53
N ILE A 29 2.73 12.27 -8.48
CA ILE A 29 4.20 12.32 -8.33
C ILE A 29 4.94 11.83 -9.60
N GLY A 30 4.24 11.70 -10.72
CA GLY A 30 4.83 11.37 -12.02
C GLY A 30 4.97 9.88 -12.33
N LEU A 31 4.40 8.98 -11.53
CA LEU A 31 4.34 7.55 -11.85
C LEU A 31 3.19 7.25 -12.82
N THR A 32 3.43 6.34 -13.77
CA THR A 32 2.37 5.79 -14.61
C THR A 32 1.69 4.59 -13.93
N GLN A 33 0.53 4.19 -14.44
CA GLN A 33 -0.12 2.95 -14.02
C GLN A 33 0.84 1.74 -14.13
N THR A 34 1.58 1.65 -15.23
CA THR A 34 2.55 0.58 -15.47
C THR A 34 3.63 0.55 -14.39
N ASP A 35 4.12 1.71 -13.94
CA ASP A 35 5.16 1.77 -12.90
C ASP A 35 4.64 1.23 -11.57
N VAL A 36 3.43 1.64 -11.17
CA VAL A 36 2.80 1.19 -9.92
C VAL A 36 2.48 -0.31 -9.98
N GLU A 37 1.94 -0.79 -11.11
CA GLU A 37 1.64 -2.21 -11.30
C GLU A 37 2.91 -3.08 -11.30
N ALA A 38 3.96 -2.64 -11.98
CA ALA A 38 5.25 -3.35 -12.01
C ALA A 38 5.88 -3.43 -10.61
N ALA A 39 5.63 -2.43 -9.77
CA ALA A 39 6.14 -2.38 -8.41
C ALA A 39 5.17 -2.94 -7.35
N ARG A 40 3.97 -3.46 -7.71
CA ARG A 40 2.88 -3.74 -6.73
C ARG A 40 3.28 -4.60 -5.53
N THR A 41 4.12 -5.62 -5.72
CA THR A 41 4.57 -6.49 -4.62
C THR A 41 5.56 -5.75 -3.72
N ARG A 42 6.43 -4.94 -4.31
CA ARG A 42 7.34 -4.06 -3.54
C ARG A 42 6.55 -2.99 -2.81
N LEU A 43 5.57 -2.37 -3.46
CA LEU A 43 4.66 -1.39 -2.86
C LEU A 43 3.95 -1.97 -1.63
N ALA A 44 3.43 -3.19 -1.71
CA ALA A 44 2.81 -3.86 -0.56
C ALA A 44 3.79 -4.01 0.63
N ALA A 45 5.09 -4.19 0.36
CA ALA A 45 6.13 -4.29 1.38
C ALA A 45 6.81 -2.95 1.73
N ALA A 46 6.48 -1.86 1.03
CA ALA A 46 7.09 -0.56 1.23
C ALA A 46 6.59 0.09 2.53
N PRO A 47 7.45 0.86 3.21
CA PRO A 47 7.07 1.54 4.43
C PRO A 47 5.99 2.59 4.15
N VAL A 48 5.12 2.83 5.12
CA VAL A 48 4.06 3.85 5.09
C VAL A 48 4.35 5.02 6.02
N ASP A 49 5.38 4.89 6.83
CA ASP A 49 5.85 5.85 7.82
C ASP A 49 7.33 5.57 8.18
N ASP A 50 7.94 6.50 8.93
CA ASP A 50 9.31 6.38 9.43
C ASP A 50 9.47 5.32 10.54
N GLU A 51 8.35 4.77 11.03
CA GLU A 51 8.30 3.76 12.07
C GLU A 51 8.46 2.34 11.49
N GLY A 52 8.47 2.22 10.15
CA GLY A 52 8.69 0.98 9.43
C GLY A 52 7.45 0.11 9.31
N ASN A 53 6.25 0.66 9.57
CA ASN A 53 5.03 -0.03 9.19
C ASN A 53 4.95 -0.10 7.67
N THR A 54 4.40 -1.17 7.13
CA THR A 54 4.27 -1.37 5.68
C THR A 54 2.80 -1.31 5.27
N ILE A 55 2.56 -1.14 3.97
CA ILE A 55 1.20 -1.26 3.42
C ILE A 55 0.58 -2.60 3.85
N ALA A 56 1.34 -3.70 3.74
CA ALA A 56 0.87 -5.03 4.11
C ALA A 56 0.59 -5.17 5.61
N SER A 57 1.40 -4.59 6.50
CA SER A 57 1.17 -4.72 7.95
C SER A 57 -0.04 -3.90 8.40
N VAL A 58 -0.24 -2.70 7.82
CA VAL A 58 -1.44 -1.89 8.07
C VAL A 58 -2.68 -2.57 7.49
N TYR A 59 -2.56 -3.14 6.29
CA TYR A 59 -3.62 -3.92 5.66
C TYR A 59 -4.03 -5.12 6.53
N GLU A 60 -3.06 -5.88 7.04
CA GLU A 60 -3.27 -7.04 7.91
C GLU A 60 -3.96 -6.65 9.22
N TYR A 61 -3.48 -5.57 9.86
CA TYR A 61 -4.10 -5.04 11.07
C TYR A 61 -5.55 -4.59 10.81
N ALA A 62 -5.79 -3.87 9.72
CA ALA A 62 -7.11 -3.38 9.37
C ALA A 62 -8.09 -4.51 9.06
N ALA A 63 -7.65 -5.55 8.35
CA ALA A 63 -8.45 -6.74 8.07
C ALA A 63 -8.87 -7.48 9.35
N ALA A 64 -8.00 -7.52 10.36
CA ALA A 64 -8.31 -8.16 11.65
C ALA A 64 -9.19 -7.28 12.57
N THR A 65 -9.13 -5.95 12.42
CA THR A 65 -9.75 -4.99 13.36
C THR A 65 -11.13 -4.54 12.91
N TYR A 66 -11.35 -4.39 11.61
CA TYR A 66 -12.55 -3.74 11.07
C TYR A 66 -13.46 -4.75 10.34
N GLU A 67 -14.11 -5.65 11.08
CA GLU A 67 -15.24 -6.44 10.56
C GLU A 67 -16.57 -6.03 11.22
N PRO A 68 -17.67 -5.83 10.44
CA PRO A 68 -17.79 -5.85 8.99
C PRO A 68 -17.65 -4.42 8.43
N ALA A 69 -16.42 -3.97 8.18
CA ALA A 69 -16.15 -2.71 7.49
C ALA A 69 -15.79 -2.98 6.02
N PRO A 70 -15.84 -1.98 5.12
CA PRO A 70 -15.31 -2.13 3.76
C PRO A 70 -13.90 -2.71 3.77
N ARG A 71 -13.55 -3.46 2.71
CA ARG A 71 -12.22 -4.08 2.56
C ARG A 71 -11.12 -3.03 2.80
N PRO A 72 -9.97 -3.37 3.40
CA PRO A 72 -8.95 -2.38 3.74
C PRO A 72 -8.49 -1.52 2.56
N GLY A 73 -8.45 -2.07 1.33
CA GLY A 73 -8.15 -1.29 0.13
C GLY A 73 -9.18 -0.20 -0.20
N GLN A 74 -10.45 -0.44 0.10
CA GLN A 74 -11.56 0.49 -0.10
C GLN A 74 -11.67 1.54 1.00
N ASN A 75 -11.15 1.25 2.20
CA ASN A 75 -11.26 2.13 3.35
C ASN A 75 -10.05 3.08 3.43
N PRO A 76 -10.19 4.38 3.08
CA PRO A 76 -9.09 5.34 3.16
C PRO A 76 -8.68 5.66 4.60
N VAL A 77 -9.41 5.19 5.61
CA VAL A 77 -9.02 5.31 7.02
C VAL A 77 -8.11 4.15 7.45
N ALA A 78 -8.14 3.02 6.75
CA ALA A 78 -7.31 1.85 7.03
C ALA A 78 -5.91 2.02 6.43
N VAL A 79 -5.81 1.96 5.11
CA VAL A 79 -4.60 2.37 4.39
C VAL A 79 -4.86 3.76 3.86
N THR A 80 -4.24 4.78 4.46
CA THR A 80 -4.49 6.18 4.13
C THR A 80 -3.79 6.61 2.84
N ASP A 81 -4.24 7.71 2.24
CA ASP A 81 -3.56 8.27 1.07
C ASP A 81 -2.15 8.77 1.42
N ALA A 82 -1.93 9.21 2.67
CA ALA A 82 -0.60 9.55 3.17
C ALA A 82 0.32 8.31 3.25
N HIS A 83 -0.20 7.18 3.73
CA HIS A 83 0.52 5.90 3.72
C HIS A 83 0.93 5.50 2.30
N LEU A 84 -0.01 5.60 1.36
CA LEU A 84 0.24 5.29 -0.05
C LEU A 84 1.28 6.23 -0.67
N LEU A 85 1.17 7.54 -0.43
CA LEU A 85 2.14 8.51 -0.95
C LEU A 85 3.54 8.30 -0.37
N HIS A 86 3.66 8.02 0.93
CA HIS A 86 4.95 7.71 1.55
C HIS A 86 5.57 6.47 0.88
N ALA A 87 4.82 5.38 0.75
CA ALA A 87 5.26 4.16 0.09
C ALA A 87 5.59 4.33 -1.40
N LEU A 88 4.86 5.19 -2.11
CA LEU A 88 5.12 5.49 -3.52
C LEU A 88 6.41 6.32 -3.68
N ASN A 89 6.68 7.25 -2.77
CA ASN A 89 7.92 8.03 -2.80
C ASN A 89 9.17 7.15 -2.61
N THR A 90 9.11 6.11 -1.77
CA THR A 90 10.24 5.18 -1.64
C THR A 90 10.51 4.42 -2.95
N ILE A 91 9.47 4.12 -3.72
CA ILE A 91 9.63 3.47 -5.04
C ILE A 91 10.25 4.43 -6.05
N VAL A 92 9.92 5.73 -6.00
CA VAL A 92 10.53 6.75 -6.87
C VAL A 92 12.02 6.90 -6.56
N GLU A 93 12.38 7.01 -5.28
CA GLU A 93 13.77 7.20 -4.83
C GLU A 93 14.67 6.03 -5.22
N GLU A 94 14.18 4.79 -5.19
CA GLU A 94 14.94 3.61 -5.64
C GLU A 94 15.23 3.59 -7.16
N ARG A 95 14.53 4.40 -7.97
CA ARG A 95 14.72 4.47 -9.43
C ARG A 95 15.63 5.62 -9.87
N ALA A 96 15.93 6.57 -8.98
CA ALA A 96 16.78 7.73 -9.25
C ALA A 96 18.27 7.40 -9.08
#